data_AF-A0AAN8TXT2-F1
#
_entry.id   AF-A0AAN8TXT2-F1
#
_cell.length_a   1.000
_cell.length_b   1.000
_cell.length_c   1.000
_cell.angle_alpha   90.00
_cell.angle_beta   90.00
_cell.angle_gamma   90.00
#
_symmetry.space_group_name_H-M   'P 1'
#
loop_
_entity.id
_entity.type
_entity.pdbx_description
1 polymer ?
#
loop_
_entity_poly.entity_id
_entity_poly.type
_entity_poly.pdbx_seq_one_letter_code
_entity_poly.pdbx_strand_id
1 'polypeptide(L)'
;MREMGLTLPFDDNCMELTEIVKPEGPFFVNRIIQKAVIEVNEKGTEAAVVTVVSDDDMGFSLYDAPSPRFVADHPFLFMVREEVSRLVLFTGAVLNPSNCNSDTNSSSDSDDC
;
A
#
# COMPACT_ATOMS: atom_id res chain seq x y z
N MET A 1 -3.11 15.32 -8.24
CA MET A 1 -4.09 15.19 -9.36
C MET A 1 -4.17 16.45 -10.19
N ARG A 2 -4.41 17.63 -9.60
CA ARG A 2 -4.39 18.91 -10.33
C ARG A 2 -3.07 19.16 -11.07
N GLU A 3 -1.95 18.97 -10.38
CA GLU A 3 -0.60 19.07 -10.97
C GLU A 3 -0.31 18.00 -12.03
N MET A 4 -1.07 16.91 -12.05
CA MET A 4 -0.97 15.84 -13.07
C MET A 4 -1.90 16.09 -14.26
N GLY A 5 -2.55 17.26 -14.34
CA GLY A 5 -3.41 17.67 -15.46
C GLY A 5 -4.91 17.47 -15.25
N LEU A 6 -5.35 16.82 -14.17
CA LEU A 6 -6.76 16.68 -13.85
C LEU A 6 -7.23 17.88 -13.01
N THR A 7 -7.60 18.97 -13.67
CA THR A 7 -7.98 20.24 -13.03
C THR A 7 -9.47 20.53 -13.08
N LEU A 8 -10.15 20.22 -14.19
CA LEU A 8 -11.56 20.60 -14.42
C LEU A 8 -12.53 20.18 -13.31
N PRO A 9 -12.49 18.95 -12.77
CA PRO A 9 -13.41 18.56 -11.70
C PRO A 9 -13.23 19.35 -10.42
N PHE A 10 -12.10 20.04 -10.24
CA PHE A 10 -11.74 20.77 -9.03
C PHE A 10 -11.89 22.29 -9.14
N ASP A 11 -12.28 22.80 -10.31
CA ASP A 11 -12.51 24.22 -10.57
C ASP A 11 -13.95 24.57 -10.18
N ASP A 12 -14.10 25.59 -9.35
CA ASP A 12 -15.41 26.05 -8.87
C ASP A 12 -16.19 26.83 -9.94
N ASN A 13 -15.52 27.26 -11.00
CA ASN A 13 -16.11 27.96 -12.15
C ASN A 13 -16.48 27.01 -13.28
N CYS A 14 -15.93 25.78 -13.30
CA CYS A 14 -16.22 24.77 -14.33
C CYS A 14 -17.02 23.61 -13.75
N MET A 15 -18.34 23.65 -13.92
CA MET A 15 -19.26 22.60 -13.46
C MET A 15 -19.36 21.45 -14.47
N GLU A 16 -18.27 20.74 -14.75
CA GLU A 16 -18.25 19.69 -15.80
C GLU A 16 -18.99 18.40 -15.40
N LEU A 17 -19.21 18.16 -14.10
CA LEU A 17 -19.78 16.91 -13.55
C LEU A 17 -21.32 16.77 -13.69
N THR A 18 -21.90 17.40 -14.70
CA THR A 18 -23.36 17.49 -14.93
C THR A 18 -24.05 16.16 -15.18
N GLU A 19 -23.34 15.15 -15.71
CA GLU A 19 -23.88 13.80 -15.93
C GLU A 19 -24.00 13.03 -14.61
N ILE A 20 -23.14 13.32 -13.64
CA ILE A 20 -23.14 12.67 -12.32
C ILE A 20 -24.15 13.35 -11.39
N VAL A 21 -24.21 14.67 -11.44
CA VAL A 21 -25.09 15.49 -10.58
C VAL A 21 -25.76 16.54 -11.46
N LYS A 22 -27.08 16.65 -11.40
CA LYS A 22 -27.80 17.79 -11.98
C LYS A 22 -27.59 19.01 -11.05
N PRO A 23 -26.80 20.01 -11.44
CA PRO A 23 -26.45 21.08 -10.51
C PRO A 23 -27.61 22.07 -10.37
N GLU A 24 -28.00 22.37 -9.13
CA GLU A 24 -28.86 23.52 -8.78
C GLU A 24 -28.00 24.73 -8.31
N GLY A 25 -26.67 24.61 -8.39
CA GLY A 25 -25.68 25.59 -7.96
C GLY A 25 -24.25 25.08 -8.23
N PRO A 26 -23.21 25.84 -7.84
CA PRO A 26 -21.82 25.46 -8.06
C PRO A 26 -21.46 24.14 -7.38
N PHE A 27 -21.00 23.19 -8.19
CA PHE A 27 -20.63 21.85 -7.76
C PHE A 27 -19.27 21.47 -8.36
N PHE A 28 -18.32 21.15 -7.48
CA PHE A 28 -16.95 20.77 -7.83
C PHE A 28 -16.38 19.83 -6.76
N VAL A 29 -15.33 19.09 -7.12
CA VAL A 29 -14.58 18.22 -6.22
C VAL A 29 -13.67 19.07 -5.36
N ASN A 30 -14.00 19.17 -4.06
CA ASN A 30 -13.13 19.86 -3.12
C ASN A 30 -11.87 19.03 -2.80
N ARG A 31 -12.05 17.76 -2.42
CA ARG A 31 -10.96 16.88 -1.99
C ARG A 31 -11.24 15.42 -2.32
N ILE A 32 -10.18 14.70 -2.70
CA ILE A 32 -10.19 13.23 -2.84
C ILE A 32 -9.24 12.68 -1.78
N ILE A 33 -9.73 11.75 -0.96
CA ILE A 33 -8.93 11.09 0.09
C ILE A 33 -8.85 9.61 -0.27
N GLN A 34 -7.63 9.08 -0.34
CA GLN A 34 -7.36 7.65 -0.46
C GLN A 34 -6.59 7.22 0.79
N LYS A 35 -7.18 6.33 1.60
CA LYS A 35 -6.52 5.72 2.77
C LYS A 35 -6.34 4.23 2.49
N ALA A 36 -5.12 3.74 2.62
CA ALA A 36 -4.79 2.32 2.53
C ALA A 36 -3.87 1.96 3.71
N VAL A 37 -4.05 0.77 4.27
CA VAL A 37 -3.23 0.25 5.38
C VAL A 37 -2.66 -1.09 4.93
N ILE A 38 -1.35 -1.26 5.11
CA ILE A 38 -0.63 -2.50 4.81
C ILE A 38 -0.01 -2.98 6.10
N GLU A 39 -0.48 -4.12 6.58
CA GLU A 39 0.09 -4.81 7.72
C GLU A 39 0.96 -5.95 7.21
N VAL A 40 2.23 -5.96 7.60
CA VAL A 40 3.17 -7.05 7.31
C VAL A 40 3.43 -7.77 8.62
N ASN A 41 3.02 -9.03 8.71
CA ASN A 41 3.29 -9.90 9.84
C ASN A 41 3.84 -11.24 9.34
N GLU A 42 4.52 -11.96 10.23
CA GLU A 42 5.14 -13.25 9.92
C GLU A 42 4.08 -14.29 9.51
N LYS A 43 2.87 -14.16 10.05
CA LYS A 43 1.73 -15.02 9.72
C LYS A 43 1.24 -14.87 8.28
N GLY A 44 1.37 -13.68 7.70
CA GLY A 44 0.99 -13.36 6.33
C GLY A 44 1.78 -14.16 5.29
N THR A 45 2.84 -14.85 5.70
CA THR A 45 3.67 -15.78 4.90
C THR A 45 4.22 -16.93 5.75
N GLU A 46 3.49 -17.41 6.78
CA GLU A 46 3.90 -18.58 7.58
C GLU A 46 3.94 -19.90 6.76
N ALA A 47 3.40 -19.90 5.54
CA ALA A 47 3.12 -21.10 4.73
C ALA A 47 4.07 -21.35 3.54
N ALA A 48 5.08 -20.51 3.27
CA ALA A 48 6.07 -20.79 2.21
C ALA A 48 7.33 -21.52 2.71
N VAL A 49 7.53 -21.60 4.04
CA VAL A 49 8.72 -22.20 4.71
C VAL A 49 8.32 -23.45 5.51
N VAL A 50 7.75 -24.45 4.85
CA VAL A 50 7.89 -25.86 5.30
C VAL A 50 8.44 -26.75 4.18
N THR A 51 8.38 -26.31 2.92
CA THR A 51 8.71 -27.18 1.76
C THR A 51 10.10 -26.90 1.17
N VAL A 52 11.16 -26.92 1.97
CA VAL A 52 12.51 -27.28 1.48
C VAL A 52 13.24 -28.06 2.58
N VAL A 53 12.68 -29.21 2.96
CA VAL A 53 13.53 -30.31 3.43
C VAL A 53 14.09 -30.92 2.15
N SER A 54 15.20 -30.38 1.66
CA SER A 54 16.05 -31.13 0.74
C SER A 54 16.86 -32.07 1.61
N ASP A 55 16.59 -33.36 1.46
CA ASP A 55 17.44 -34.43 1.95
C ASP A 55 18.85 -34.21 1.39
N ASP A 56 19.72 -33.58 2.19
CA ASP A 56 21.16 -33.58 1.98
C ASP A 56 21.69 -34.97 2.34
N ASP A 57 21.43 -35.93 1.47
CA ASP A 57 22.22 -37.15 1.39
C ASP A 57 22.67 -37.32 -0.06
N MET A 58 24.00 -37.43 -0.22
CA MET A 58 24.75 -37.70 -1.46
C MET A 58 25.31 -36.49 -2.24
N GLY A 59 26.41 -35.94 -1.72
CA GLY A 59 27.69 -35.96 -2.44
C GLY A 59 27.94 -34.96 -3.57
N PHE A 60 29.17 -34.42 -3.55
CA PHE A 60 29.86 -33.60 -4.55
C PHE A 60 29.60 -32.08 -4.54
N SER A 61 30.57 -31.38 -3.95
CA SER A 61 30.80 -29.94 -4.03
C SER A 61 31.10 -29.50 -5.47
N LEU A 62 30.24 -28.64 -6.05
CA LEU A 62 30.57 -27.75 -7.16
C LEU A 62 29.73 -26.46 -7.03
N TYR A 63 30.37 -25.39 -6.58
CA TYR A 63 29.89 -23.99 -6.58
C TYR A 63 28.58 -23.70 -5.82
N ASP A 64 28.66 -23.69 -4.49
CA ASP A 64 27.64 -23.06 -3.65
C ASP A 64 27.83 -21.53 -3.71
N ALA A 65 27.22 -20.89 -4.70
CA ALA A 65 27.14 -19.43 -4.71
C ALA A 65 26.29 -19.02 -3.49
N PRO A 66 26.75 -18.11 -2.61
CA PRO A 66 25.98 -17.72 -1.45
C PRO A 66 24.60 -17.22 -1.90
N SER A 67 23.55 -17.77 -1.30
CA SER A 67 22.18 -17.35 -1.59
C SER A 67 22.06 -15.83 -1.43
N PRO A 68 21.34 -15.15 -2.34
CA PRO A 68 21.19 -13.70 -2.26
C PRO A 68 20.49 -13.34 -0.96
N ARG A 69 21.20 -12.63 -0.07
CA ARG A 69 20.67 -12.18 1.22
C ARG A 69 20.03 -10.80 1.06
N PHE A 70 18.74 -10.69 1.38
CA PHE A 70 18.02 -9.43 1.45
C PHE A 70 17.89 -8.99 2.92
N VAL A 71 18.43 -7.81 3.26
CA VAL A 71 18.32 -7.21 4.60
C VAL A 71 17.65 -5.85 4.45
N ALA A 72 16.40 -5.76 4.91
CA ALA A 72 15.58 -4.54 4.85
C ALA A 72 15.74 -3.67 6.11
N ASP A 73 16.98 -3.34 6.49
CA ASP A 73 17.32 -2.54 7.68
C ASP A 73 17.48 -1.03 7.40
N HIS A 74 17.10 -0.60 6.20
CA HIS A 74 17.18 0.78 5.72
C HIS A 74 16.03 1.04 4.73
N PRO A 75 15.77 2.30 4.31
CA PRO A 75 14.63 2.62 3.47
C PRO A 75 14.53 1.75 2.20
N PHE A 76 13.36 1.17 1.95
CA PHE A 76 13.12 0.31 0.79
C PHE A 76 11.77 0.62 0.14
N LEU A 77 11.67 0.27 -1.14
CA LEU A 77 10.43 0.32 -1.92
C LEU A 77 9.79 -1.06 -1.94
N PHE A 78 8.47 -1.11 -1.97
CA PHE A 78 7.71 -2.34 -2.15
C PHE A 78 6.57 -2.14 -3.14
N MET A 79 6.15 -3.25 -3.75
CA MET A 79 5.02 -3.28 -4.67
C MET A 79 4.25 -4.59 -4.50
N VAL A 80 2.95 -4.50 -4.35
CA VAL A 80 2.04 -5.66 -4.41
C VAL A 80 1.46 -5.70 -5.82
N ARG A 81 1.76 -6.77 -6.55
CA ARG A 81 1.45 -6.91 -7.97
C ARG A 81 0.83 -8.27 -8.24
N GLU A 82 -0.22 -8.28 -9.04
CA GLU A 82 -0.77 -9.53 -9.58
C GLU A 82 0.20 -10.12 -10.61
N GLU A 83 0.52 -11.40 -10.47
CA GLU A 83 1.59 -12.02 -11.25
C GLU A 83 1.26 -12.16 -12.73
N VAL A 84 0.02 -12.46 -13.12
CA VAL A 84 -0.35 -12.75 -14.51
C VAL A 84 -0.59 -11.46 -15.29
N SER A 85 -1.51 -10.61 -14.82
CA SER A 85 -1.85 -9.34 -15.46
C SER A 85 -0.75 -8.28 -15.34
N ARG A 86 0.18 -8.49 -14.40
CA ARG A 86 1.20 -7.52 -13.96
C ARG A 86 0.60 -6.24 -13.34
N LEU A 87 -0.68 -6.25 -12.96
CA LEU A 87 -1.36 -5.12 -12.34
C LEU A 87 -0.73 -4.77 -10.99
N VAL A 88 -0.43 -3.49 -10.79
CA VAL A 88 0.07 -2.96 -9.52
C VAL A 88 -1.12 -2.61 -8.64
N LEU A 89 -1.27 -3.34 -7.54
CA LEU A 89 -2.33 -3.12 -6.54
C LEU A 89 -1.89 -2.07 -5.52
N PHE A 90 -0.63 -2.17 -5.07
CA PHE A 90 -0.03 -1.24 -4.13
C PHE A 90 1.41 -0.95 -4.49
N THR A 91 1.85 0.26 -4.24
CA THR A 91 3.25 0.67 -4.29
C THR A 91 3.53 1.61 -3.12
N GLY A 92 4.70 1.52 -2.54
CA GLY A 92 5.04 2.34 -1.38
C GLY A 92 6.51 2.31 -1.03
N ALA A 93 6.86 3.19 -0.09
CA ALA A 93 8.20 3.28 0.47
C ALA A 93 8.10 3.14 2.00
N VAL A 94 8.92 2.28 2.57
CA VAL A 94 9.14 2.24 4.02
C VAL A 94 10.39 3.04 4.30
N LEU A 95 10.22 4.23 4.91
CA LEU A 95 11.35 5.10 5.27
C LEU A 95 11.80 4.86 6.71
N ASN A 96 10.85 4.56 7.60
CA ASN A 96 11.12 4.20 8.99
C ASN A 96 10.03 3.24 9.50
N PRO A 97 10.35 1.96 9.80
CA PRO A 97 9.38 0.98 10.28
C PRO A 97 8.99 1.16 11.76
N SER A 98 9.74 1.96 12.52
CA SER A 98 9.50 2.16 13.97
C SER A 98 8.47 3.24 14.30
N ASN A 99 7.99 3.99 13.29
CA ASN A 99 6.93 4.98 13.47
C ASN A 99 5.55 4.30 13.48
N CYS A 100 5.22 3.65 14.60
CA CYS A 100 3.84 3.27 14.90
C CYS A 100 3.10 4.52 15.38
N ASN A 101 2.48 5.26 14.46
CA ASN A 101 1.56 6.33 14.84
C ASN A 101 0.34 5.67 15.50
N SER A 102 0.28 5.72 16.82
CA SER A 102 -0.94 5.47 17.57
C SER A 102 -1.93 6.57 17.20
N ASP A 103 -2.79 6.30 16.22
CA ASP A 103 -4.01 7.06 16.02
C ASP A 103 -4.93 6.75 17.23
N THR A 104 -4.62 7.35 18.37
CA THR A 104 -5.57 7.49 19.48
C THR A 104 -6.68 8.39 18.99
N ASN A 105 -7.72 7.80 18.41
CA ASN A 105 -9.02 8.42 18.40
C ASN A 105 -9.45 8.58 19.86
N SER A 106 -9.10 9.71 20.46
CA SER A 106 -9.85 10.25 21.59
C SER A 106 -11.22 10.70 21.07
N SER A 107 -12.09 9.74 20.79
CA SER A 107 -13.53 9.99 20.87
C SER A 107 -13.86 10.03 22.36
N SER A 108 -13.86 11.24 22.90
CA SER A 108 -14.54 11.55 24.15
C SER A 108 -16.04 11.32 23.94
N ASP A 109 -16.48 10.06 24.10
CA ASP A 109 -17.89 9.78 24.35
C ASP A 109 -18.15 10.03 25.83
N SER A 110 -18.37 11.30 26.12
CA SER A 110 -19.13 11.73 27.29
C SER A 110 -20.60 11.67 26.95
N ASP A 111 -21.22 10.50 27.19
CA ASP A 111 -22.65 10.41 27.46
C ASP A 111 -22.82 10.14 28.95
N ASP A 112 -23.23 11.20 29.62
CA ASP A 112 -23.65 11.28 31.01
C ASP A 112 -25.15 10.91 31.06
N CYS A 113 -25.52 10.07 32.04
CA CYS A 113 -26.87 9.59 32.42
C CYS A 113 -27.53 8.46 31.58
#